data_AF-A0A7C6W908-F1
#
_entry.id   AF-A0A7C6W908-F1
#
_cell.length_a   1.000
_cell.length_b   1.000
_cell.length_c   1.000
_cell.angle_alpha   90.00
_cell.angle_beta   90.00
_cell.angle_gamma   90.00
#
_symmetry.space_group_name_H-M   'P 1'
#
loop_
_entity.id
_entity.type
_entity.pdbx_description
1 polymer ?
#
loop_
_entity_poly.entity_id
_entity_poly.type
_entity_poly.pdbx_seq_one_letter_code
_entity_poly.pdbx_strand_id
1 'polypeptide(L)'
;MQSVSAGWKENQQKTLVDESLIEIQLGLTDPEAVESVVPIATDLAPFAHLDQVVSREVRNITPYATLERNLWVLDGSKKILPTTNFIDTSYVGNLLSNSDCTFTSNPVVELTFPRVFNSYLPGLIIVWDTAHGDYAVDFKITLYKEGVKGSEKLVTGNDTTRTIVDMDINEYDRIVIEILKWSSPRRRARIAKIHLGHSITYEKGDLFGTFTHSQEVDPLSAKLPKMSLKFSVNNVDDSYNPYNQTGISKYLMERQEIQVRYGYRTKHDVEWIILEDLTWGDIEGRSWGELAIYNEGKGIEWIPGGTFYLSGWDAPQNGLYANFEARDILEFMNGIFMKGVYRPSGISLKALAEEVLLDAGLPERKDGLPPWKLHESLDDIYTVAPLPMVRHSECLQMIANAAGCAMYVDREGFLNIEPIAVFSSEAYFRISGTFRAGQSLTLPKSPSTDWIWVDYRVDDFNSYKRPEVALTKPLKQVDVSYYSFVVDTEAKEIYKGRFRLIREDGSFEPSITIQITYSN
;
A
#
# COMPACT_ATOMS: atom_id res chain seq x y z
N MET A 1 -14.26 3.97 -2.24
CA MET A 1 -14.22 4.44 -0.83
C MET A 1 -13.57 3.34 0.01
N GLN A 2 -12.67 3.67 0.93
CA GLN A 2 -12.07 2.65 1.80
C GLN A 2 -13.08 2.10 2.81
N SER A 3 -13.01 0.80 3.02
CA SER A 3 -13.73 0.13 4.11
C SER A 3 -13.02 0.47 5.42
N VAL A 4 -13.72 1.20 6.29
CA VAL A 4 -13.24 1.57 7.64
C VAL A 4 -14.25 1.06 8.66
N SER A 5 -13.80 0.85 9.91
CA SER A 5 -14.67 0.36 10.98
C SER A 5 -15.84 1.31 11.26
N ALA A 6 -16.89 0.79 11.90
CA ALA A 6 -17.98 1.63 12.40
C ALA A 6 -17.47 2.67 13.42
N GLY A 7 -16.52 2.27 14.29
CA GLY A 7 -15.91 3.16 15.27
C GLY A 7 -15.13 4.31 14.63
N TRP A 8 -14.45 4.05 13.51
CA TRP A 8 -13.83 5.09 12.69
C TRP A 8 -14.85 6.10 12.18
N LYS A 9 -15.95 5.62 11.57
CA LYS A 9 -17.01 6.49 11.02
C LYS A 9 -17.67 7.34 12.10
N GLU A 10 -17.98 6.73 13.24
CA GLU A 10 -18.60 7.42 14.38
C GLU A 10 -17.68 8.50 14.94
N ASN A 11 -16.38 8.21 15.08
CA ASN A 11 -15.42 9.20 15.55
C ASN A 11 -15.29 10.40 14.60
N GLN A 12 -15.30 10.18 13.28
CA GLN A 12 -15.26 11.27 12.30
C GLN A 12 -16.54 12.13 12.28
N GLN A 13 -17.64 11.65 12.86
CA GLN A 13 -18.89 12.41 13.01
C GLN A 13 -18.93 13.25 14.29
N LYS A 14 -17.99 13.08 15.22
CA LYS A 14 -17.93 13.88 16.45
C LYS A 14 -17.46 15.31 16.14
N THR A 15 -17.94 16.27 16.93
CA THR A 15 -17.46 17.67 16.88
C THR A 15 -15.99 17.79 17.24
N LEU A 16 -15.51 16.94 18.16
CA LEU A 16 -14.11 16.82 18.56
C LEU A 16 -13.68 15.38 18.31
N VAL A 17 -12.82 15.19 17.32
CA VAL A 17 -12.24 13.91 16.92
C VAL A 17 -11.13 13.56 17.91
N ASP A 18 -11.07 12.32 18.40
CA ASP A 18 -9.97 11.91 19.29
C ASP A 18 -8.63 11.89 18.52
N GLU A 19 -7.51 11.75 19.25
CA GLU A 19 -6.16 11.90 18.70
C GLU A 19 -5.92 11.02 17.45
N SER A 20 -5.58 11.68 16.34
CA SER A 20 -5.07 11.02 15.14
C SER A 20 -3.57 10.78 15.25
N LEU A 21 -3.16 9.56 14.91
CA LEU A 21 -1.78 9.13 14.76
C LEU A 21 -1.43 9.05 13.28
N ILE A 22 -0.14 9.19 13.01
CA ILE A 22 0.41 8.99 11.67
C ILE A 22 1.69 8.20 11.82
N GLU A 23 1.91 7.30 10.87
CA GLU A 23 3.16 6.60 10.71
C GLU A 23 3.60 6.66 9.24
N ILE A 24 4.87 6.97 9.03
CA ILE A 24 5.53 7.00 7.73
C ILE A 24 6.69 6.02 7.78
N GLN A 25 6.63 4.96 6.99
CA GLN A 25 7.70 3.97 6.87
C GLN A 25 8.48 4.21 5.58
N LEU A 26 9.74 4.62 5.68
CA LEU A 26 10.66 4.81 4.56
C LEU A 26 11.57 3.58 4.43
N GLY A 27 11.56 2.93 3.26
CA GLY A 27 12.45 1.81 2.94
C GLY A 27 13.82 2.27 2.50
N LEU A 28 14.88 1.95 3.26
CA LEU A 28 16.28 2.20 2.89
C LEU A 28 16.85 1.02 2.11
N THR A 29 16.44 0.90 0.87
CA THR A 29 16.85 -0.18 -0.05
C THR A 29 17.46 0.41 -1.32
N ASP A 30 18.27 -0.36 -2.04
CA ASP A 30 18.69 -0.02 -3.40
C ASP A 30 17.78 -0.76 -4.40
N PRO A 31 16.88 -0.06 -5.11
CA PRO A 31 15.95 -0.69 -6.04
C PRO A 31 16.63 -1.48 -7.16
N GLU A 32 17.76 -0.99 -7.69
CA GLU A 32 18.47 -1.61 -8.81
C GLU A 32 19.25 -2.85 -8.36
N ALA A 33 19.85 -2.80 -7.17
CA ALA A 33 20.49 -3.97 -6.57
C ALA A 33 19.48 -5.11 -6.36
N VAL A 34 18.28 -4.78 -5.85
CA VAL A 34 17.22 -5.78 -5.66
C VAL A 34 16.71 -6.37 -6.98
N GLU A 35 16.73 -5.63 -8.09
CA GLU A 35 16.30 -6.14 -9.41
C GLU A 35 17.32 -7.06 -10.08
N SER A 36 18.60 -6.85 -9.79
CA SER A 36 19.69 -7.49 -10.52
C SER A 36 20.40 -8.61 -9.75
N VAL A 37 20.02 -8.82 -8.48
CA VAL A 37 20.64 -9.83 -7.62
C VAL A 37 20.35 -11.25 -8.10
N VAL A 38 21.40 -12.08 -8.13
CA VAL A 38 21.31 -13.50 -8.46
C VAL A 38 21.87 -14.33 -7.29
N PRO A 39 21.06 -15.18 -6.65
CA PRO A 39 21.51 -16.01 -5.54
C PRO A 39 22.22 -17.28 -6.04
N ILE A 40 23.30 -17.66 -5.37
CA ILE A 40 24.12 -18.86 -5.57
C ILE A 40 24.30 -19.54 -4.21
N ALA A 41 24.36 -20.86 -4.16
CA ALA A 41 24.58 -21.59 -2.92
C ALA A 41 25.61 -22.72 -3.10
N THR A 42 26.41 -22.98 -2.08
CA THR A 42 27.42 -24.05 -2.10
C THR A 42 26.80 -25.44 -1.93
N ASP A 43 25.71 -25.54 -1.18
CA ASP A 43 24.93 -26.75 -0.99
C ASP A 43 23.45 -26.48 -1.20
N LEU A 44 22.79 -27.35 -1.97
CA LEU A 44 21.37 -27.18 -2.31
C LEU A 44 20.65 -28.52 -2.27
N ALA A 45 19.54 -28.57 -1.54
CA ALA A 45 18.64 -29.71 -1.56
C ALA A 45 17.98 -29.86 -2.94
N PRO A 46 17.66 -31.10 -3.40
CA PRO A 46 16.98 -31.31 -4.68
C PRO A 46 15.61 -30.64 -4.80
N PHE A 47 15.02 -30.23 -3.67
CA PHE A 47 13.71 -29.61 -3.58
C PHE A 47 13.77 -28.11 -3.22
N ALA A 48 14.94 -27.48 -3.28
CA ALA A 48 15.09 -26.05 -3.04
C ALA A 48 14.89 -25.24 -4.32
N HIS A 49 14.41 -24.01 -4.17
CA HIS A 49 14.21 -23.03 -5.24
C HIS A 49 14.97 -21.74 -4.87
N LEU A 50 16.25 -21.71 -5.21
CA LEU A 50 17.17 -20.68 -4.73
C LEU A 50 16.82 -19.27 -5.22
N ASP A 51 16.22 -19.17 -6.41
CA ASP A 51 15.70 -17.93 -7.00
C ASP A 51 14.67 -17.23 -6.10
N GLN A 52 13.95 -17.98 -5.27
CA GLN A 52 12.92 -17.44 -4.38
C GLN A 52 13.50 -16.69 -3.18
N VAL A 53 14.78 -16.90 -2.83
CA VAL A 53 15.44 -16.28 -1.66
C VAL A 53 15.41 -14.75 -1.71
N VAL A 54 15.65 -14.20 -2.89
CA VAL A 54 15.66 -12.75 -3.13
C VAL A 54 14.44 -12.30 -3.93
N SER A 55 13.49 -13.20 -4.19
CA SER A 55 12.28 -12.87 -4.93
C SER A 55 11.50 -11.77 -4.20
N ARG A 56 11.02 -10.80 -4.97
CA ARG A 56 10.19 -9.72 -4.43
C ARG A 56 8.80 -10.23 -4.04
N GLU A 57 8.29 -11.23 -4.76
CA GLU A 57 7.04 -11.94 -4.45
C GLU A 57 6.93 -12.40 -2.99
N VAL A 58 5.71 -12.33 -2.44
CA VAL A 58 5.42 -13.00 -1.16
C VAL A 58 5.05 -14.42 -1.42
N ARG A 59 5.86 -15.30 -0.84
CA ARG A 59 5.62 -16.72 -0.84
C ARG A 59 5.64 -17.18 0.60
N ASN A 60 4.56 -17.83 1.02
CA ASN A 60 4.55 -18.54 2.28
C ASN A 60 5.28 -19.86 2.08
N ILE A 61 6.39 -20.06 2.79
CA ILE A 61 7.17 -21.28 2.67
C ILE A 61 6.27 -22.47 3.00
N THR A 62 6.15 -23.40 2.06
CA THR A 62 5.31 -24.58 2.25
C THR A 62 6.00 -25.54 3.23
N PRO A 63 5.35 -25.91 4.35
CA PRO A 63 5.95 -26.79 5.33
C PRO A 63 5.91 -28.25 4.85
N TYR A 64 6.98 -28.70 4.18
CA TYR A 64 7.09 -30.10 3.76
C TYR A 64 7.68 -31.00 4.85
N ALA A 65 7.09 -32.20 5.00
CA ALA A 65 7.64 -33.25 5.84
C ALA A 65 8.89 -33.83 5.18
N THR A 66 10.02 -33.76 5.90
CA THR A 66 11.28 -34.42 5.53
C THR A 66 11.72 -35.35 6.65
N LEU A 67 12.65 -36.26 6.36
CA LEU A 67 13.20 -37.20 7.35
C LEU A 67 14.17 -36.54 8.36
N GLU A 68 14.11 -35.22 8.49
CA GLU A 68 14.83 -34.48 9.52
C GLU A 68 14.19 -34.67 10.88
N ARG A 69 14.99 -34.42 11.93
CA ARG A 69 14.51 -34.55 13.30
C ARG A 69 13.31 -33.62 13.53
N ASN A 70 12.22 -34.19 14.04
CA ASN A 70 10.97 -33.50 14.34
C ASN A 70 10.28 -32.83 13.13
N LEU A 71 10.58 -33.22 11.88
CA LEU A 71 9.82 -32.80 10.68
C LEU A 71 8.89 -33.86 10.12
N TRP A 72 9.06 -35.11 10.56
CA TRP A 72 8.17 -36.21 10.19
C TRP A 72 7.11 -36.42 11.28
N VAL A 73 6.27 -35.40 11.49
CA VAL A 73 5.17 -35.46 12.47
C VAL A 73 3.87 -35.80 11.75
N LEU A 74 3.12 -36.78 12.25
CA LEU A 74 1.86 -37.27 11.66
C LEU A 74 0.64 -36.50 12.22
N ASP A 75 0.77 -35.19 12.41
CA ASP A 75 -0.26 -34.30 12.98
C ASP A 75 -1.03 -33.49 11.92
N GLY A 76 -0.70 -33.67 10.64
CA GLY A 76 -1.30 -32.93 9.53
C GLY A 76 -0.75 -31.52 9.32
N SER A 77 0.21 -31.07 10.15
CA SER A 77 0.82 -29.72 10.03
C SER A 77 1.79 -29.61 8.85
N LYS A 78 2.23 -30.73 8.27
CA LYS A 78 3.21 -30.81 7.18
C LYS A 78 2.63 -31.49 5.94
N LYS A 79 2.96 -30.96 4.76
CA LYS A 79 2.64 -31.61 3.47
C LYS A 79 3.68 -32.67 3.15
N ILE A 80 3.27 -33.78 2.55
CA ILE A 80 4.23 -34.75 2.02
C ILE A 80 4.95 -34.11 0.83
N LEU A 81 6.29 -34.18 0.84
CA LEU A 81 7.10 -33.66 -0.26
C LEU A 81 6.78 -34.42 -1.56
N PRO A 82 6.25 -33.76 -2.60
CA PRO A 82 5.94 -34.43 -3.85
C PRO A 82 7.23 -34.75 -4.61
N THR A 83 7.18 -35.76 -5.49
CA THR A 83 8.33 -36.15 -6.32
C THR A 83 8.66 -35.13 -7.41
N THR A 84 7.68 -34.31 -7.80
CA THR A 84 7.79 -33.24 -8.81
C THR A 84 6.87 -32.08 -8.42
N ASN A 85 7.15 -30.86 -8.88
CA ASN A 85 6.33 -29.67 -8.64
C ASN A 85 6.19 -29.26 -7.17
N PHE A 86 7.26 -29.38 -6.37
CA PHE A 86 7.32 -28.71 -5.07
C PHE A 86 7.36 -27.19 -5.30
N ILE A 87 6.62 -26.45 -4.48
CA ILE A 87 6.49 -24.99 -4.54
C ILE A 87 6.97 -24.36 -3.24
N ASP A 88 7.43 -23.12 -3.33
CA ASP A 88 7.70 -22.22 -2.20
C ASP A 88 8.58 -22.85 -1.12
N THR A 89 9.76 -23.32 -1.51
CA THR A 89 10.76 -23.91 -0.61
C THR A 89 11.95 -23.00 -0.36
N SER A 90 12.18 -22.00 -1.22
CA SER A 90 13.31 -21.08 -1.15
C SER A 90 14.64 -21.82 -0.99
N TYR A 91 15.59 -21.27 -0.23
CA TYR A 91 16.83 -21.97 0.06
C TYR A 91 16.64 -23.05 1.12
N VAL A 92 17.06 -24.26 0.77
CA VAL A 92 17.20 -25.40 1.67
C VAL A 92 18.56 -26.04 1.43
N GLY A 93 19.40 -26.07 2.47
CA GLY A 93 20.69 -26.74 2.44
C GLY A 93 20.55 -28.24 2.25
N ASN A 94 21.56 -28.88 1.66
CA ASN A 94 21.57 -30.33 1.52
C ASN A 94 22.07 -31.04 2.78
N LEU A 95 22.99 -30.41 3.51
CA LEU A 95 23.62 -30.99 4.68
C LEU A 95 22.75 -30.85 5.93
N LEU A 96 22.80 -31.86 6.79
CA LEU A 96 22.18 -31.83 8.11
C LEU A 96 23.15 -31.26 9.13
N SER A 97 22.64 -30.44 10.03
CA SER A 97 23.37 -30.02 11.22
C SER A 97 23.74 -31.22 12.09
N ASN A 98 24.86 -31.12 12.77
CA ASN A 98 25.37 -32.09 13.72
C ASN A 98 24.57 -32.05 15.03
N SER A 99 24.92 -32.91 15.99
CA SER A 99 24.25 -32.97 17.30
C SER A 99 24.46 -31.72 18.17
N ASP A 100 25.52 -30.96 17.92
CA ASP A 100 25.85 -29.66 18.52
C ASP A 100 25.29 -28.46 17.72
N CYS A 101 24.46 -28.75 16.71
CA CYS A 101 23.88 -27.80 15.75
C CYS A 101 24.88 -27.10 14.81
N THR A 102 26.14 -27.54 14.74
CA THR A 102 27.11 -27.05 13.74
C THR A 102 27.00 -27.84 12.44
N PHE A 103 27.80 -27.51 11.42
CA PHE A 103 27.84 -28.25 10.15
C PHE A 103 29.25 -28.80 9.87
N THR A 104 29.33 -29.94 9.19
CA THR A 104 30.63 -30.48 8.72
C THR A 104 31.26 -29.58 7.67
N SER A 105 30.43 -29.00 6.80
CA SER A 105 30.77 -27.92 5.89
C SER A 105 29.65 -26.90 5.99
N ASN A 106 30.00 -25.66 6.30
CA ASN A 106 29.04 -24.61 6.56
C ASN A 106 28.23 -24.31 5.29
N PRO A 107 26.89 -24.30 5.37
CA PRO A 107 26.04 -23.88 4.28
C PRO A 107 26.28 -22.39 3.96
N VAL A 108 26.43 -22.06 2.68
CA VAL A 108 26.71 -20.69 2.22
C VAL A 108 25.73 -20.30 1.12
N VAL A 109 25.13 -19.12 1.29
CA VAL A 109 24.33 -18.44 0.26
C VAL A 109 25.05 -17.15 -0.14
N GLU A 110 25.37 -17.05 -1.42
CA GLU A 110 26.01 -15.89 -2.03
C GLU A 110 25.00 -15.13 -2.88
N LEU A 111 24.90 -13.82 -2.68
CA LEU A 111 24.17 -12.91 -3.55
C LEU A 111 25.17 -12.25 -4.48
N THR A 112 25.01 -12.46 -5.79
CA THR A 112 25.90 -11.91 -6.82
C THR A 112 25.20 -10.84 -7.63
N PHE A 113 25.96 -9.83 -8.04
CA PHE A 113 25.46 -8.67 -8.76
C PHE A 113 26.20 -8.52 -10.10
N PRO A 114 25.56 -7.97 -11.15
CA PRO A 114 26.18 -7.87 -12.48
C PRO A 114 27.34 -6.88 -12.58
N ARG A 115 27.48 -6.00 -11.58
CA ARG A 115 28.52 -4.98 -11.49
C ARG A 115 28.72 -4.59 -10.02
N VAL A 116 29.75 -3.79 -9.76
CA VAL A 116 29.95 -3.18 -8.43
C VAL A 116 28.89 -2.10 -8.19
N PHE A 117 28.13 -2.27 -7.12
CA PHE A 117 27.19 -1.29 -6.60
C PHE A 117 27.91 -0.38 -5.59
N ASN A 118 27.87 0.94 -5.84
CA ASN A 118 28.43 1.95 -4.94
C ASN A 118 27.38 2.54 -3.99
N SER A 119 26.16 2.01 -4.02
CA SER A 119 25.08 2.36 -3.12
C SER A 119 25.43 2.01 -1.68
N TYR A 120 24.99 2.82 -0.74
CA TYR A 120 25.05 2.49 0.68
C TYR A 120 23.72 1.85 1.10
N LEU A 121 23.79 0.73 1.81
CA LEU A 121 22.65 0.15 2.53
C LEU A 121 22.99 0.08 4.02
N PRO A 122 22.01 0.30 4.91
CA PRO A 122 22.23 0.24 6.36
C PRO A 122 22.37 -1.19 6.89
N GLY A 123 22.06 -2.20 6.07
CA GLY A 123 22.08 -3.59 6.47
C GLY A 123 21.24 -4.47 5.58
N LEU A 124 20.81 -5.60 6.12
CA LEU A 124 19.88 -6.53 5.47
C LEU A 124 19.01 -7.25 6.50
N ILE A 125 17.88 -7.79 6.05
CA ILE A 125 16.98 -8.59 6.87
C ILE A 125 17.00 -10.02 6.33
N ILE A 126 17.27 -10.99 7.21
CA ILE A 126 17.19 -12.42 6.88
C ILE A 126 15.97 -13.01 7.56
N VAL A 127 15.09 -13.61 6.76
CA VAL A 127 13.99 -14.45 7.22
C VAL A 127 14.43 -15.91 7.05
N TRP A 128 14.61 -16.62 8.16
CA TRP A 128 15.05 -18.01 8.22
C TRP A 128 13.89 -18.97 7.91
N ASP A 129 13.65 -20.00 8.72
CA ASP A 129 12.60 -20.99 8.51
C ASP A 129 11.34 -20.64 9.30
N THR A 130 10.43 -19.88 8.68
CA THR A 130 9.11 -19.58 9.28
C THR A 130 8.18 -20.78 9.29
N ALA A 131 8.39 -21.77 8.40
CA ALA A 131 7.53 -22.95 8.27
C ALA A 131 7.72 -23.97 9.39
N HIS A 132 8.92 -23.99 9.99
CA HIS A 132 9.24 -24.89 11.10
C HIS A 132 9.77 -24.19 12.36
N GLY A 133 9.95 -22.87 12.32
CA GLY A 133 10.42 -22.08 13.46
C GLY A 133 11.92 -22.19 13.72
N ASP A 134 12.69 -22.69 12.75
CA ASP A 134 14.15 -22.79 12.87
C ASP A 134 14.85 -21.52 12.36
N TYR A 135 16.01 -21.24 12.96
CA TYR A 135 16.86 -20.10 12.61
C TYR A 135 18.35 -20.42 12.77
N ALA A 136 19.21 -19.60 12.14
CA ALA A 136 20.64 -19.62 12.41
C ALA A 136 20.92 -18.90 13.73
N VAL A 137 21.64 -19.55 14.63
CA VAL A 137 22.07 -18.98 15.91
C VAL A 137 23.33 -18.16 15.71
N ASP A 138 24.29 -18.74 14.99
CA ASP A 138 25.54 -18.07 14.64
C ASP A 138 25.70 -18.10 13.11
N PHE A 139 25.94 -16.94 12.52
CA PHE A 139 26.15 -16.79 11.09
C PHE A 139 27.01 -15.56 10.79
N LYS A 140 27.56 -15.51 9.59
CA LYS A 140 28.53 -14.49 9.20
C LYS A 140 28.18 -13.94 7.83
N ILE A 141 28.25 -12.62 7.70
CA ILE A 141 28.01 -11.91 6.45
C ILE A 141 29.32 -11.28 6.02
N THR A 142 29.72 -11.50 4.77
CA THR A 142 30.96 -10.99 4.18
C THR A 142 30.68 -10.30 2.87
N LEU A 143 31.16 -9.07 2.72
CA LEU A 143 31.10 -8.33 1.46
C LEU A 143 32.34 -8.62 0.63
N TYR A 144 32.16 -8.64 -0.68
CA TYR A 144 33.25 -8.72 -1.65
C TYR A 144 33.09 -7.62 -2.70
N LYS A 145 34.25 -7.23 -3.23
CA LYS A 145 34.40 -6.31 -4.36
C LYS A 145 35.47 -6.87 -5.29
N GLU A 146 35.09 -7.25 -6.50
CA GLU A 146 36.00 -7.75 -7.55
C GLU A 146 36.91 -8.88 -7.03
N GLY A 147 36.35 -9.76 -6.19
CA GLY A 147 37.06 -10.87 -5.56
C GLY A 147 37.86 -10.53 -4.30
N VAL A 148 38.02 -9.25 -3.95
CA VAL A 148 38.65 -8.81 -2.70
C VAL A 148 37.64 -8.87 -1.55
N LYS A 149 38.02 -9.49 -0.43
CA LYS A 149 37.20 -9.53 0.78
C LYS A 149 37.14 -8.12 1.40
N GLY A 150 35.93 -7.59 1.54
CA GLY A 150 35.63 -6.33 2.22
C GLY A 150 35.22 -6.55 3.68
N SER A 151 34.25 -5.77 4.12
CA SER A 151 33.72 -5.82 5.49
C SER A 151 33.06 -7.15 5.83
N GLU A 152 33.13 -7.54 7.11
CA GLU A 152 32.54 -8.77 7.63
C GLU A 152 31.79 -8.48 8.94
N LYS A 153 30.63 -9.10 9.11
CA LYS A 153 29.81 -9.04 10.31
C LYS A 153 29.54 -10.44 10.81
N LEU A 154 29.95 -10.73 12.05
CA LEU A 154 29.60 -11.95 12.76
C LEU A 154 28.39 -11.68 13.66
N VAL A 155 27.35 -12.50 13.54
CA VAL A 155 26.19 -12.49 14.43
C VAL A 155 26.22 -13.77 15.24
N THR A 156 26.11 -13.65 16.57
CA THR A 156 26.11 -14.79 17.50
C THR A 156 24.91 -14.75 18.42
N GLY A 157 24.40 -15.92 18.79
CA GLY A 157 23.29 -16.05 19.73
C GLY A 157 21.95 -15.50 19.23
N ASN A 158 21.71 -15.45 17.92
CA ASN A 158 20.40 -15.10 17.38
C ASN A 158 19.35 -16.13 17.83
N ASP A 159 18.19 -15.63 18.26
CA ASP A 159 17.08 -16.39 18.82
C ASP A 159 15.75 -16.18 18.07
N THR A 160 15.78 -15.51 16.91
CA THR A 160 14.60 -15.19 16.12
C THR A 160 14.69 -15.72 14.68
N THR A 161 13.53 -15.99 14.08
CA THR A 161 13.39 -16.37 12.66
C THR A 161 13.48 -15.19 11.69
N ARG A 162 13.42 -13.95 12.19
CA ARG A 162 13.59 -12.73 11.40
C ARG A 162 14.68 -11.87 12.04
N THR A 163 15.87 -11.91 11.47
CA THR A 163 17.03 -11.19 11.98
C THR A 163 17.29 -9.93 11.16
N ILE A 164 17.40 -8.78 11.82
CA ILE A 164 17.89 -7.53 11.23
C ILE A 164 19.39 -7.47 11.48
N VAL A 165 20.18 -7.26 10.43
CA VAL A 165 21.64 -7.19 10.51
C VAL A 165 22.08 -5.78 10.14
N ASP A 166 22.46 -5.00 11.15
CA ASP A 166 23.00 -3.67 10.97
C ASP A 166 24.49 -3.74 10.58
N MET A 167 24.78 -3.29 9.36
CA MET A 167 26.12 -3.12 8.82
C MET A 167 26.10 -2.19 7.62
N ASP A 168 27.10 -1.33 7.51
CA ASP A 168 27.28 -0.49 6.33
C ASP A 168 27.66 -1.40 5.14
N ILE A 169 26.74 -1.55 4.19
CA ILE A 169 26.99 -2.27 2.94
C ILE A 169 27.23 -1.24 1.85
N ASN A 170 28.45 -1.19 1.33
CA ASN A 170 28.85 -0.29 0.26
C ASN A 170 29.92 -0.93 -0.63
N GLU A 171 30.04 -0.43 -1.86
CA GLU A 171 31.03 -0.86 -2.85
C GLU A 171 31.14 -2.39 -2.99
N TYR A 172 30.02 -3.05 -3.29
CA TYR A 172 29.91 -4.51 -3.31
C TYR A 172 29.48 -5.03 -4.68
N ASP A 173 30.00 -6.19 -5.07
CA ASP A 173 29.50 -7.00 -6.19
C ASP A 173 29.03 -8.39 -5.75
N ARG A 174 29.30 -8.74 -4.48
CA ARG A 174 28.87 -10.00 -3.88
C ARG A 174 28.71 -9.90 -2.36
N ILE A 175 27.62 -10.45 -1.84
CA ILE A 175 27.32 -10.58 -0.40
C ILE A 175 27.26 -12.08 -0.07
N VAL A 176 28.09 -12.54 0.85
CA VAL A 176 28.19 -13.96 1.24
C VAL A 176 27.65 -14.14 2.64
N ILE A 177 26.70 -15.06 2.80
CA ILE A 177 26.04 -15.39 4.06
C ILE A 177 26.42 -16.84 4.40
N GLU A 178 27.25 -17.00 5.43
CA GLU A 178 27.75 -18.29 5.90
C GLU A 178 27.06 -18.67 7.22
N ILE A 179 26.38 -19.82 7.24
CA ILE A 179 25.65 -20.31 8.42
C ILE A 179 26.59 -21.20 9.23
N LEU A 180 26.91 -20.78 10.46
CA LEU A 180 27.88 -21.45 11.33
C LEU A 180 27.18 -22.43 12.29
N LYS A 181 26.03 -22.02 12.83
CA LYS A 181 25.28 -22.81 13.82
C LYS A 181 23.79 -22.63 13.65
N TRP A 182 23.07 -23.75 13.71
CA TRP A 182 21.61 -23.79 13.63
C TRP A 182 20.96 -23.83 15.02
N SER A 183 19.67 -23.53 15.08
CA SER A 183 18.84 -23.62 16.30
C SER A 183 18.59 -25.06 16.74
N SER A 184 18.38 -25.95 15.77
CA SER A 184 17.96 -27.33 16.01
C SER A 184 18.97 -28.36 15.43
N PRO A 185 19.28 -29.46 16.16
CA PRO A 185 20.23 -30.47 15.69
C PRO A 185 19.60 -31.42 14.68
N ARG A 186 20.40 -31.96 13.74
CA ARG A 186 19.95 -32.86 12.66
C ARG A 186 18.89 -32.22 11.73
N ARG A 187 19.12 -30.96 11.37
CA ARG A 187 18.23 -30.13 10.54
C ARG A 187 19.02 -29.48 9.40
N ARG A 188 18.37 -29.26 8.26
CA ARG A 188 18.90 -28.49 7.13
C ARG A 188 18.77 -27.00 7.42
N ALA A 189 19.81 -26.25 7.07
CA ALA A 189 19.73 -24.80 7.05
C ALA A 189 18.71 -24.35 6.01
N ARG A 190 17.93 -23.32 6.34
CA ARG A 190 16.86 -22.79 5.48
C ARG A 190 16.81 -21.28 5.56
N ILE A 191 16.57 -20.65 4.42
CA ILE A 191 16.33 -19.20 4.34
C ILE A 191 15.06 -19.04 3.52
N ALA A 192 14.02 -18.48 4.12
CA ALA A 192 12.79 -18.14 3.42
C ALA A 192 13.02 -16.96 2.49
N LYS A 193 13.62 -15.88 2.99
CA LYS A 193 13.78 -14.62 2.25
C LYS A 193 14.93 -13.77 2.77
N ILE A 194 15.58 -13.04 1.87
CA ILE A 194 16.59 -12.03 2.20
C ILE A 194 16.13 -10.70 1.60
N HIS A 195 16.00 -9.69 2.46
CA HIS A 195 15.73 -8.33 2.04
C HIS A 195 17.01 -7.50 2.16
N LEU A 196 17.40 -6.84 1.06
CA LEU A 196 18.50 -5.89 1.05
C LEU A 196 18.01 -4.56 1.63
N GLY A 197 18.71 -4.03 2.64
CA GLY A 197 18.27 -2.86 3.39
C GLY A 197 17.24 -3.16 4.49
N HIS A 198 16.79 -2.12 5.17
CA HIS A 198 15.65 -2.16 6.10
C HIS A 198 14.89 -0.83 6.04
N SER A 199 13.82 -0.67 6.83
CA SER A 199 13.03 0.57 6.87
C SER A 199 13.30 1.41 8.11
N ILE A 200 13.05 2.71 8.01
CA ILE A 200 12.88 3.63 9.13
C ILE A 200 11.40 3.94 9.27
N THR A 201 10.92 4.06 10.50
CA THR A 201 9.55 4.44 10.80
C THR A 201 9.56 5.78 11.52
N TYR A 202 8.80 6.75 11.01
CA TYR A 202 8.56 8.04 11.65
C TYR A 202 7.13 8.10 12.16
N GLU A 203 6.98 8.56 13.39
CA GLU A 203 5.69 8.82 14.00
C GLU A 203 5.39 10.32 14.06
N LYS A 204 4.19 10.67 14.52
CA LYS A 204 3.74 12.06 14.69
C LYS A 204 4.75 12.96 15.44
N GLY A 205 5.48 12.40 16.42
CA GLY A 205 6.47 13.15 17.20
C GLY A 205 7.75 13.48 16.44
N ASP A 206 8.06 12.72 15.39
CA ASP A 206 9.26 12.91 14.57
C ASP A 206 9.05 13.94 13.45
N LEU A 207 7.79 14.21 13.09
CA LEU A 207 7.43 15.17 12.06
C LEU A 207 7.65 16.61 12.53
N PHE A 208 8.21 17.44 11.65
CA PHE A 208 8.55 18.83 11.93
C PHE A 208 7.92 19.79 10.92
N GLY A 209 6.86 20.48 11.31
CA GLY A 209 6.25 21.57 10.53
C GLY A 209 5.36 21.13 9.37
N THR A 210 5.92 20.48 8.34
CA THR A 210 5.20 20.17 7.11
C THR A 210 4.81 18.70 7.02
N PHE A 211 3.52 18.43 6.85
CA PHE A 211 3.00 17.17 6.35
C PHE A 211 1.85 17.48 5.38
N THR A 212 2.03 17.13 4.11
CA THR A 212 1.06 17.37 3.04
C THR A 212 0.90 16.10 2.23
N HIS A 213 -0.33 15.59 2.18
CA HIS A 213 -0.73 14.51 1.29
C HIS A 213 -1.81 15.06 0.35
N SER A 214 -1.56 15.00 -0.96
CA SER A 214 -2.47 15.45 -2.02
C SER A 214 -2.81 14.29 -2.96
N GLN A 215 -4.07 14.22 -3.39
CA GLN A 215 -4.57 13.24 -4.36
C GLN A 215 -5.55 13.94 -5.32
N GLU A 216 -5.31 13.77 -6.63
CA GLU A 216 -6.14 14.27 -7.72
C GLU A 216 -6.50 13.10 -8.64
N VAL A 217 -7.79 12.92 -8.91
CA VAL A 217 -8.33 11.89 -9.81
C VAL A 217 -9.29 12.55 -10.77
N ASP A 218 -9.12 12.32 -12.07
CA ASP A 218 -10.04 12.80 -13.09
C ASP A 218 -11.03 11.69 -13.48
N PRO A 219 -12.34 11.87 -13.21
CA PRO A 219 -13.35 10.89 -13.56
C PRO A 219 -13.44 10.53 -15.05
N LEU A 220 -13.03 11.45 -15.92
CA LEU A 220 -13.09 11.25 -17.36
C LEU A 220 -11.75 10.81 -17.94
N SER A 221 -10.75 10.56 -17.09
CA SER A 221 -9.38 10.27 -17.48
C SER A 221 -8.83 11.27 -18.53
N ALA A 222 -9.26 12.54 -18.49
CA ALA A 222 -8.76 13.59 -19.38
C ALA A 222 -7.40 14.14 -18.91
N LYS A 223 -7.15 14.08 -17.60
CA LYS A 223 -5.83 14.31 -16.98
C LYS A 223 -5.35 13.05 -16.27
N LEU A 224 -4.02 12.86 -16.25
CA LEU A 224 -3.42 11.81 -15.45
C LEU A 224 -3.69 12.06 -13.96
N PRO A 225 -4.02 11.00 -13.19
CA PRO A 225 -4.12 11.10 -11.74
C PRO A 225 -2.78 11.55 -11.15
N LYS A 226 -2.82 12.19 -9.99
CA LYS A 226 -1.63 12.63 -9.27
C LYS A 226 -1.82 12.40 -7.78
N MET A 227 -0.91 11.67 -7.16
CA MET A 227 -0.84 11.54 -5.72
C MET A 227 0.59 11.85 -5.27
N SER A 228 0.71 12.76 -4.29
CA SER A 228 2.00 13.26 -3.82
C SER A 228 2.02 13.40 -2.30
N LEU A 229 3.18 13.13 -1.72
CA LEU A 229 3.47 13.26 -0.32
C LEU A 229 4.64 14.23 -0.12
N LYS A 230 4.49 15.18 0.81
CA LYS A 230 5.58 16.00 1.31
C LYS A 230 5.58 15.95 2.82
N PHE A 231 6.72 15.64 3.43
CA PHE A 231 6.84 15.68 4.88
C PHE A 231 8.22 16.15 5.29
N SER A 232 8.30 16.70 6.48
CA SER A 232 9.55 17.16 7.08
C SER A 232 9.75 16.45 8.41
N VAL A 233 10.96 16.02 8.71
CA VAL A 233 11.32 15.34 9.96
C VAL A 233 12.33 16.15 10.75
N ASN A 234 12.32 16.00 12.06
CA ASN A 234 13.33 16.57 12.93
C ASN A 234 14.72 16.02 12.57
N ASN A 235 15.71 16.92 12.46
CA ASN A 235 17.10 16.59 12.15
C ASN A 235 18.07 17.24 13.16
N VAL A 236 17.64 17.49 14.40
CA VAL A 236 18.51 18.05 15.45
C VAL A 236 19.71 17.16 15.77
N ASP A 237 19.60 15.85 15.53
CA ASP A 237 20.67 14.87 15.67
C ASP A 237 21.66 14.86 14.50
N ASP A 238 21.44 15.71 13.50
CA ASP A 238 22.27 15.85 12.30
C ASP A 238 22.30 14.59 11.41
N SER A 239 21.34 13.67 11.56
CA SER A 239 21.27 12.39 10.84
C SER A 239 21.11 12.54 9.31
N TYR A 240 20.46 13.60 8.84
CA TYR A 240 20.24 13.89 7.42
C TYR A 240 21.25 14.88 6.84
N ASN A 241 22.27 15.28 7.59
CA ASN A 241 23.32 16.12 7.06
C ASN A 241 24.19 15.32 6.06
N PRO A 242 24.34 15.77 4.80
CA PRO A 242 25.20 15.09 3.83
C PRO A 242 26.68 14.99 4.25
N TYR A 243 27.13 15.87 5.17
CA TYR A 243 28.50 15.86 5.69
C TYR A 243 28.68 14.92 6.90
N ASN A 244 27.60 14.46 7.51
CA ASN A 244 27.65 13.48 8.59
C ASN A 244 27.88 12.08 8.02
N GLN A 245 29.11 11.57 8.13
CA GLN A 245 29.51 10.26 7.57
C GLN A 245 28.82 9.06 8.26
N THR A 246 28.29 9.27 9.47
CA THR A 246 27.52 8.28 10.22
C THR A 246 26.00 8.49 10.09
N GLY A 247 25.59 9.54 9.38
CA GLY A 247 24.19 9.88 9.16
C GLY A 247 23.48 8.91 8.22
N ILE A 248 22.15 9.03 8.21
CA ILE A 248 21.22 8.25 7.40
C ILE A 248 21.16 8.78 5.97
N SER A 249 21.53 10.05 5.75
CA SER A 249 21.55 10.72 4.44
C SER A 249 22.24 9.92 3.33
N LYS A 250 23.32 9.18 3.66
CA LYS A 250 24.05 8.35 2.69
C LYS A 250 23.24 7.18 2.13
N TYR A 251 22.21 6.74 2.83
CA TYR A 251 21.33 5.64 2.43
C TYR A 251 20.12 6.10 1.60
N LEU A 252 19.89 7.41 1.50
CA LEU A 252 18.72 7.96 0.83
C LEU A 252 18.93 7.97 -0.69
N MET A 253 17.96 7.39 -1.40
CA MET A 253 17.97 7.28 -2.86
C MET A 253 16.57 7.51 -3.43
N GLU A 254 16.51 8.06 -4.63
CA GLU A 254 15.25 8.13 -5.37
C GLU A 254 14.64 6.73 -5.55
N ARG A 255 13.31 6.68 -5.67
CA ARG A 255 12.48 5.47 -5.84
C ARG A 255 12.42 4.53 -4.64
N GLN A 256 12.95 4.94 -3.48
CA GLN A 256 12.72 4.24 -2.22
C GLN A 256 11.25 4.30 -1.79
N GLU A 257 10.67 3.16 -1.43
CA GLU A 257 9.25 3.06 -1.07
C GLU A 257 8.97 3.76 0.28
N ILE A 258 7.89 4.51 0.32
CA ILE A 258 7.36 5.19 1.51
C ILE A 258 5.90 4.75 1.71
N GLN A 259 5.64 4.09 2.82
CA GLN A 259 4.28 3.69 3.21
C GLN A 259 3.76 4.63 4.28
N VAL A 260 2.59 5.22 4.06
CA VAL A 260 1.92 6.08 5.03
C VAL A 260 0.68 5.38 5.55
N ARG A 261 0.49 5.38 6.88
CA ARG A 261 -0.75 4.94 7.52
C ARG A 261 -1.24 5.96 8.54
N TYR A 262 -2.57 6.08 8.63
CA TYR A 262 -3.22 6.90 9.64
C TYR A 262 -3.80 6.01 10.72
N GLY A 263 -3.51 6.33 11.97
CA GLY A 263 -3.94 5.57 13.12
C GLY A 263 -4.99 6.32 13.92
N TYR A 264 -5.94 5.61 14.49
CA TYR A 264 -6.88 6.16 15.45
C TYR A 264 -6.99 5.26 16.67
N ARG A 265 -6.89 5.85 17.87
CA ARG A 265 -7.07 5.13 19.12
C ARG A 265 -8.55 4.86 19.34
N THR A 266 -8.96 3.61 19.16
CA THR A 266 -10.30 3.18 19.54
C THR A 266 -10.33 2.89 21.04
N LYS A 267 -11.48 3.14 21.69
CA LYS A 267 -11.66 2.81 23.11
C LYS A 267 -12.00 1.32 23.33
N HIS A 268 -12.17 0.55 22.24
CA HIS A 268 -12.60 -0.84 22.27
C HIS A 268 -11.91 -1.60 21.12
N ASP A 269 -11.03 -2.53 21.43
CA ASP A 269 -10.75 -3.64 20.52
C ASP A 269 -11.96 -4.59 20.57
N VAL A 270 -12.66 -4.73 19.44
CA VAL A 270 -13.71 -5.75 19.29
C VAL A 270 -13.07 -6.94 18.58
N GLU A 271 -12.71 -7.98 19.33
CA GLU A 271 -12.48 -9.31 18.77
C GLU A 271 -13.84 -10.01 18.62
N TRP A 272 -14.16 -10.42 17.39
CA TRP A 272 -15.28 -11.32 17.14
C TRP A 272 -14.81 -12.75 17.38
N ILE A 273 -15.46 -13.48 18.29
CA ILE A 273 -15.31 -14.93 18.34
C ILE A 273 -15.86 -15.50 17.04
N ILE A 274 -15.08 -16.33 16.36
CA ILE A 274 -15.54 -17.06 15.19
C ILE A 274 -16.54 -18.12 15.68
N LEU A 275 -17.73 -18.18 15.08
CA LEU A 275 -18.86 -19.04 15.49
C LEU A 275 -18.52 -20.53 15.61
N GLU A 276 -17.42 -20.97 15.01
CA GLU A 276 -16.94 -22.35 14.97
C GLU A 276 -16.28 -22.81 16.28
N ASP A 277 -15.94 -21.87 17.18
CA ASP A 277 -15.28 -22.14 18.47
C ASP A 277 -16.26 -22.20 19.67
N LEU A 278 -17.57 -21.99 19.46
CA LEU A 278 -18.60 -21.96 20.52
C LEU A 278 -19.46 -23.22 20.51
N THR A 279 -19.76 -23.79 21.68
CA THR A 279 -20.74 -24.88 21.80
C THR A 279 -22.16 -24.33 21.93
N TRP A 280 -23.19 -25.12 21.58
CA TRP A 280 -24.59 -24.70 21.69
C TRP A 280 -25.00 -24.29 23.11
N GLY A 281 -24.35 -24.87 24.13
CA GLY A 281 -24.54 -24.49 25.54
C GLY A 281 -23.96 -23.12 25.91
N ASP A 282 -23.01 -22.60 25.13
CA ASP A 282 -22.39 -21.27 25.34
C ASP A 282 -23.26 -20.12 24.79
N ILE A 283 -24.19 -20.44 23.89
CA ILE A 283 -25.00 -19.49 23.11
C ILE A 283 -26.44 -19.38 23.68
N GLU A 284 -26.96 -20.44 24.29
CA GLU A 284 -28.36 -20.51 24.71
C GLU A 284 -28.69 -19.48 25.82
N GLY A 285 -29.52 -18.49 25.48
CA GLY A 285 -30.03 -17.47 26.41
C GLY A 285 -29.23 -16.17 26.49
N ARG A 286 -28.20 -15.98 25.67
CA ARG A 286 -27.45 -14.72 25.58
C ARG A 286 -27.86 -13.91 24.34
N SER A 287 -27.92 -12.59 24.47
CA SER A 287 -28.09 -11.69 23.33
C SER A 287 -26.78 -11.52 22.55
N TRP A 288 -26.86 -11.15 21.26
CA TRP A 288 -25.67 -10.93 20.41
C TRP A 288 -24.66 -9.92 21.00
N GLY A 289 -25.12 -8.98 21.83
CA GLY A 289 -24.25 -8.02 22.52
C GLY A 289 -23.52 -8.59 23.75
N GLU A 290 -24.00 -9.69 24.32
CA GLU A 290 -23.41 -10.35 25.52
C GLU A 290 -22.41 -11.44 25.17
N LEU A 291 -22.29 -11.80 23.88
CA LEU A 291 -21.32 -12.78 23.35
C LEU A 291 -20.02 -12.12 22.86
N ALA A 292 -19.95 -10.78 22.83
CA ALA A 292 -18.73 -10.04 22.55
C ALA A 292 -17.83 -10.00 23.79
N ILE A 293 -16.60 -10.54 23.69
CA ILE A 293 -15.57 -10.30 24.71
C ILE A 293 -14.99 -8.91 24.42
N TYR A 294 -15.34 -7.93 25.25
CA TYR A 294 -14.66 -6.64 25.25
C TYR A 294 -13.33 -6.79 25.98
N ASN A 295 -12.23 -6.83 25.25
CA ASN A 295 -10.94 -6.54 25.87
C ASN A 295 -10.89 -5.03 26.15
N GLU A 296 -10.61 -4.62 27.40
CA GLU A 296 -10.22 -3.25 27.73
C GLU A 296 -8.77 -2.97 27.25
N GLY A 297 -8.48 -3.30 26.00
CA GLY A 297 -7.24 -2.99 25.30
C GLY A 297 -7.40 -1.71 24.49
N LYS A 298 -6.46 -0.78 24.63
CA LYS A 298 -6.36 0.41 23.78
C LYS A 298 -5.78 0.01 22.42
N GLY A 299 -6.61 -0.46 21.50
CA GLY A 299 -6.20 -0.77 20.12
C GLY A 299 -6.11 0.46 19.24
N ILE A 300 -5.04 0.57 18.44
CA ILE A 300 -4.95 1.57 17.36
C ILE A 300 -5.45 0.90 16.08
N GLU A 301 -6.53 1.43 15.51
CA GLU A 301 -6.96 1.07 14.17
C GLU A 301 -6.11 1.84 13.16
N TRP A 302 -5.39 1.13 12.30
CA TRP A 302 -4.58 1.71 11.24
C TRP A 302 -5.27 1.59 9.88
N ILE A 303 -5.34 2.68 9.14
CA ILE A 303 -5.80 2.70 7.74
C ILE A 303 -4.67 3.12 6.79
N PRO A 304 -4.59 2.56 5.58
CA PRO A 304 -3.58 2.95 4.62
C PRO A 304 -3.82 4.39 4.14
N GLY A 305 -2.80 5.22 4.30
CA GLY A 305 -2.76 6.61 3.86
C GLY A 305 -2.26 6.76 2.43
N GLY A 306 -1.34 5.91 2.00
CA GLY A 306 -0.83 5.88 0.62
C GLY A 306 0.50 5.15 0.54
N THR A 307 0.80 4.58 -0.62
CA THR A 307 2.15 4.09 -0.96
C THR A 307 2.77 5.05 -1.98
N PHE A 308 3.96 5.55 -1.66
CA PHE A 308 4.69 6.54 -2.41
C PHE A 308 6.13 6.07 -2.63
N TYR A 309 6.86 6.79 -3.46
CA TYR A 309 8.25 6.55 -3.79
C TYR A 309 9.01 7.87 -3.72
N LEU A 310 10.15 7.85 -3.02
CA LEU A 310 10.97 9.02 -2.77
C LEU A 310 11.40 9.64 -4.10
N SER A 311 11.00 10.88 -4.35
CA SER A 311 11.36 11.63 -5.56
C SER A 311 12.49 12.61 -5.32
N GLY A 312 12.68 13.05 -4.07
CA GLY A 312 13.78 13.92 -3.68
C GLY A 312 13.75 14.21 -2.19
N TRP A 313 14.89 14.68 -1.68
CA TRP A 313 15.00 15.13 -0.30
C TRP A 313 16.02 16.27 -0.21
N ASP A 314 15.87 17.12 0.81
CA ASP A 314 16.82 18.18 1.12
C ASP A 314 16.91 18.44 2.63
N ALA A 315 18.08 18.86 3.10
CA ALA A 315 18.27 19.39 4.45
C ALA A 315 18.73 20.85 4.33
N PRO A 316 17.93 21.84 4.77
CA PRO A 316 18.32 23.24 4.69
C PRO A 316 19.58 23.55 5.50
N GLN A 317 20.21 24.69 5.22
CA GLN A 317 21.51 25.07 5.83
C GLN A 317 21.48 25.15 7.37
N ASN A 318 20.31 25.40 7.97
CA ASN A 318 20.18 25.40 9.43
C ASN A 318 20.26 23.99 10.04
N GLY A 319 20.16 22.94 9.23
CA GLY A 319 20.27 21.53 9.62
C GLY A 319 19.17 21.01 10.52
N LEU A 320 18.17 21.82 10.91
CA LEU A 320 17.23 21.47 11.97
C LEU A 320 16.16 20.47 11.56
N TYR A 321 15.91 20.34 10.26
CA TYR A 321 14.94 19.40 9.70
C TYR A 321 15.39 18.93 8.33
N ALA A 322 14.84 17.80 7.88
CA ALA A 322 14.98 17.31 6.52
C ALA A 322 13.60 17.23 5.86
N ASN A 323 13.53 17.64 4.59
CA ASN A 323 12.33 17.62 3.78
C ASN A 323 12.39 16.44 2.80
N PHE A 324 11.24 15.79 2.61
CA PHE A 324 11.07 14.67 1.70
C PHE A 324 9.91 14.96 0.77
N GLU A 325 10.12 14.69 -0.52
CA GLU A 325 9.09 14.72 -1.54
C GLU A 325 8.96 13.33 -2.16
N ALA A 326 7.74 12.81 -2.20
CA ALA A 326 7.46 11.49 -2.76
C ALA A 326 6.22 11.52 -3.66
N ARG A 327 6.20 10.62 -4.64
CA ARG A 327 5.15 10.51 -5.66
C ARG A 327 4.63 9.08 -5.74
N ASP A 328 3.47 8.91 -6.32
CA ASP A 328 2.89 7.60 -6.54
C ASP A 328 3.63 6.77 -7.59
N ILE A 329 3.08 5.59 -7.85
CA ILE A 329 3.62 4.61 -8.80
C ILE A 329 3.69 5.12 -10.25
N LEU A 330 3.01 6.22 -10.61
CA LEU A 330 3.08 6.79 -11.95
C LEU A 330 4.47 7.38 -12.25
N GLU A 331 5.28 7.65 -11.22
CA GLU A 331 6.67 8.12 -11.38
C GLU A 331 7.54 7.13 -12.17
N PHE A 332 7.20 5.83 -12.16
CA PHE A 332 7.87 4.79 -12.95
C PHE A 332 7.42 4.76 -14.41
N MET A 333 6.29 5.38 -14.75
CA MET A 333 5.68 5.35 -16.09
C MET A 333 6.13 6.50 -17.00
N ASN A 334 7.33 7.03 -16.77
CA ASN A 334 7.93 8.08 -17.58
C ASN A 334 8.58 7.57 -18.88
N GLY A 335 8.79 6.25 -19.02
CA GLY A 335 9.32 5.63 -20.25
C GLY A 335 8.33 5.67 -21.42
N ILE A 336 8.82 5.48 -22.65
CA ILE A 336 8.02 5.46 -23.88
C ILE A 336 7.68 4.00 -24.24
N PHE A 337 6.40 3.72 -24.48
CA PHE A 337 5.96 2.41 -24.95
C PHE A 337 6.23 2.26 -26.46
N MET A 338 7.08 1.30 -26.84
CA MET A 338 7.51 1.10 -28.24
C MET A 338 6.98 -0.18 -28.90
N LYS A 339 6.17 -0.96 -28.17
CA LYS A 339 5.69 -2.29 -28.60
C LYS A 339 4.30 -2.26 -29.27
N GLY A 340 3.82 -1.08 -29.68
CA GLY A 340 2.54 -0.93 -30.36
C GLY A 340 2.53 -1.61 -31.73
N VAL A 341 1.69 -2.64 -31.90
CA VAL A 341 1.57 -3.40 -33.16
C VAL A 341 0.11 -3.51 -33.60
N TYR A 342 -0.10 -3.49 -34.92
CA TYR A 342 -1.41 -3.77 -35.50
C TYR A 342 -1.73 -5.26 -35.35
N ARG A 343 -2.92 -5.58 -34.81
CA ARG A 343 -3.34 -6.96 -34.52
C ARG A 343 -4.62 -7.30 -35.29
N PRO A 344 -4.54 -8.04 -36.41
CA PRO A 344 -5.71 -8.37 -37.23
C PRO A 344 -6.80 -9.16 -36.48
N SER A 345 -6.40 -9.98 -35.50
CA SER A 345 -7.31 -10.76 -34.64
C SER A 345 -7.92 -9.96 -33.49
N GLY A 346 -7.50 -8.71 -33.30
CA GLY A 346 -7.82 -7.91 -32.12
C GLY A 346 -7.06 -8.33 -30.86
N ILE A 347 -7.03 -7.44 -29.88
CA ILE A 347 -6.58 -7.67 -28.50
C ILE A 347 -7.58 -7.00 -27.56
N SER A 348 -7.87 -7.61 -26.42
CA SER A 348 -8.71 -6.97 -25.40
C SER A 348 -7.98 -5.78 -24.78
N LEU A 349 -8.72 -4.76 -24.35
CA LEU A 349 -8.13 -3.59 -23.69
C LEU A 349 -7.43 -3.96 -22.38
N LYS A 350 -7.88 -5.02 -21.70
CA LYS A 350 -7.21 -5.55 -20.50
C LYS A 350 -5.84 -6.12 -20.83
N ALA A 351 -5.76 -7.04 -21.79
CA ALA A 351 -4.50 -7.62 -22.21
C ALA A 351 -3.53 -6.56 -22.78
N LEU A 352 -4.07 -5.57 -23.51
CA LEU A 352 -3.27 -4.44 -23.99
C LEU A 352 -2.74 -3.57 -22.83
N ALA A 353 -3.55 -3.31 -21.80
CA ALA A 353 -3.10 -2.59 -20.62
C ALA A 353 -2.02 -3.38 -19.86
N GLU A 354 -2.18 -4.70 -19.72
CA GLU A 354 -1.17 -5.57 -19.11
C GLU A 354 0.16 -5.54 -19.87
N GLU A 355 0.15 -5.56 -21.21
CA GLU A 355 1.38 -5.40 -22.01
C GLU A 355 2.11 -4.08 -21.71
N VAL A 356 1.36 -2.97 -21.58
CA VAL A 356 1.92 -1.65 -21.25
C VAL A 356 2.45 -1.64 -19.81
N LEU A 357 1.75 -2.24 -18.86
CA LEU A 357 2.13 -2.29 -17.45
C LEU A 357 3.38 -3.15 -17.21
N LEU A 358 3.47 -4.28 -17.93
CA LEU A 358 4.66 -5.13 -17.92
C LEU A 358 5.87 -4.44 -18.56
N ASP A 359 5.66 -3.67 -19.63
CA ASP A 359 6.73 -2.87 -20.27
C ASP A 359 7.21 -1.72 -19.37
N ALA A 360 6.30 -1.13 -18.58
CA ALA A 360 6.61 -0.04 -17.67
C ALA A 360 7.53 -0.44 -16.50
N GLY A 361 7.66 -1.74 -16.20
CA GLY A 361 8.54 -2.24 -15.14
C GLY A 361 8.19 -1.68 -13.76
N LEU A 362 6.90 -1.67 -13.40
CA LEU A 362 6.43 -1.15 -12.12
C LEU A 362 7.02 -1.93 -10.93
N PRO A 363 7.27 -1.27 -9.79
CA PRO A 363 7.80 -1.92 -8.59
C PRO A 363 6.83 -2.98 -8.07
N GLU A 364 7.34 -4.18 -7.80
CA GLU A 364 6.54 -5.27 -7.23
C GLU A 364 6.16 -4.95 -5.78
N ARG A 365 4.96 -5.34 -5.39
CA ARG A 365 4.45 -5.11 -4.04
C ARG A 365 5.00 -6.12 -3.05
N LYS A 366 5.08 -5.69 -1.79
CA LYS A 366 5.34 -6.55 -0.62
C LYS A 366 4.36 -7.70 -0.43
N ASP A 367 3.28 -7.83 -1.20
CA ASP A 367 2.27 -8.89 -1.10
C ASP A 367 2.33 -9.88 -2.28
N GLY A 368 3.24 -9.69 -3.24
CA GLY A 368 3.36 -10.49 -4.46
C GLY A 368 2.24 -10.30 -5.50
N LEU A 369 1.25 -9.44 -5.21
CA LEU A 369 0.22 -9.07 -6.18
C LEU A 369 0.78 -8.06 -7.20
N PRO A 370 0.28 -8.08 -8.45
CA PRO A 370 0.63 -7.04 -9.42
C PRO A 370 0.28 -5.66 -8.86
N PRO A 371 1.10 -4.63 -9.10
CA PRO A 371 0.86 -3.28 -8.57
C PRO A 371 -0.30 -2.54 -9.26
N TRP A 372 -1.18 -3.25 -9.96
CA TRP A 372 -2.34 -2.72 -10.64
C TRP A 372 -3.57 -3.63 -10.48
N LYS A 373 -4.74 -3.03 -10.65
CA LYS A 373 -6.05 -3.71 -10.70
C LYS A 373 -6.75 -3.24 -11.98
N LEU A 374 -7.01 -4.18 -12.89
CA LEU A 374 -7.75 -3.93 -14.12
C LEU A 374 -9.13 -4.57 -14.00
N HIS A 375 -10.18 -3.76 -14.21
CA HIS A 375 -11.54 -4.25 -14.11
C HIS A 375 -11.90 -5.22 -15.24
N GLU A 376 -12.78 -6.19 -14.97
CA GLU A 376 -13.22 -7.22 -15.92
C GLU A 376 -13.92 -6.64 -17.16
N SER A 377 -14.52 -5.45 -17.05
CA SER A 377 -15.15 -4.78 -18.20
C SER A 377 -14.20 -4.47 -19.35
N LEU A 378 -12.88 -4.50 -19.12
CA LEU A 378 -11.87 -4.32 -20.16
C LEU A 378 -11.66 -5.58 -21.01
N ASP A 379 -12.14 -6.75 -20.57
CA ASP A 379 -11.97 -8.02 -21.29
C ASP A 379 -12.85 -8.10 -22.55
N ASP A 380 -14.00 -7.45 -22.53
CA ASP A 380 -14.98 -7.49 -23.62
C ASP A 380 -14.76 -6.41 -24.70
N ILE A 381 -13.82 -5.49 -24.49
CA ILE A 381 -13.55 -4.38 -25.41
C ILE A 381 -12.28 -4.69 -26.20
N TYR A 382 -12.40 -4.78 -27.53
CA TYR A 382 -11.30 -5.15 -28.41
C TYR A 382 -10.86 -4.01 -29.32
N THR A 383 -9.56 -3.95 -29.58
CA THR A 383 -8.97 -3.06 -30.57
C THR A 383 -8.01 -3.81 -31.49
N VAL A 384 -7.93 -3.36 -32.74
CA VAL A 384 -6.90 -3.79 -33.71
C VAL A 384 -5.81 -2.72 -33.88
N ALA A 385 -6.04 -1.51 -33.36
CA ALA A 385 -5.18 -0.36 -33.56
C ALA A 385 -3.89 -0.47 -32.73
N PRO A 386 -2.73 -0.14 -33.30
CA PRO A 386 -1.49 -0.05 -32.55
C PRO A 386 -1.55 1.15 -31.59
N LEU A 387 -0.97 0.99 -30.39
CA LEU A 387 -0.72 2.13 -29.50
C LEU A 387 0.37 3.04 -30.09
N PRO A 388 0.25 4.37 -29.93
CA PRO A 388 1.28 5.31 -30.37
C PRO A 388 2.52 5.24 -29.47
N MET A 389 3.66 5.75 -29.98
CA MET A 389 4.91 5.87 -29.23
C MET A 389 4.85 7.05 -28.26
N VAL A 390 4.16 6.86 -27.14
CA VAL A 390 3.95 7.86 -26.08
C VAL A 390 4.32 7.26 -24.72
N ARG A 391 4.19 8.04 -23.63
CA ARG A 391 4.51 7.53 -22.29
C ARG A 391 3.59 6.35 -21.93
N HIS A 392 4.08 5.41 -21.13
CA HIS A 392 3.26 4.31 -20.61
C HIS A 392 1.97 4.81 -19.94
N SER A 393 2.08 5.87 -19.13
CA SER A 393 0.92 6.51 -18.48
C SER A 393 -0.08 7.10 -19.48
N GLU A 394 0.40 7.68 -20.59
CA GLU A 394 -0.44 8.21 -21.67
C GLU A 394 -1.12 7.08 -22.46
N CYS A 395 -0.42 5.98 -22.74
CA CYS A 395 -1.00 4.77 -23.33
C CYS A 395 -2.13 4.22 -22.46
N LEU A 396 -1.91 4.09 -21.14
CA LEU A 396 -2.93 3.61 -20.21
C LEU A 396 -4.11 4.58 -20.11
N GLN A 397 -3.86 5.89 -20.15
CA GLN A 397 -4.90 6.90 -20.20
C GLN A 397 -5.76 6.75 -21.47
N MET A 398 -5.15 6.48 -22.64
CA MET A 398 -5.89 6.20 -23.88
C MET A 398 -6.74 4.93 -23.76
N ILE A 399 -6.21 3.88 -23.14
CA ILE A 399 -6.95 2.63 -22.90
C ILE A 399 -8.13 2.87 -21.95
N ALA A 400 -7.91 3.58 -20.83
CA ALA A 400 -8.95 3.93 -19.88
C ALA A 400 -10.07 4.75 -20.57
N ASN A 401 -9.68 5.74 -21.39
CA ASN A 401 -10.62 6.54 -22.19
C ASN A 401 -11.42 5.69 -23.18
N ALA A 402 -10.77 4.75 -23.88
CA ALA A 402 -11.44 3.85 -24.81
C ALA A 402 -12.41 2.89 -24.10
N ALA A 403 -12.12 2.52 -22.86
CA ALA A 403 -12.96 1.68 -22.02
C ALA A 403 -14.04 2.44 -21.23
N GLY A 404 -14.07 3.79 -21.28
CA GLY A 404 -14.94 4.60 -20.42
C GLY A 404 -14.64 4.43 -18.92
N CYS A 405 -13.39 4.11 -18.59
CA CYS A 405 -12.92 3.85 -17.23
C CYS A 405 -12.14 5.04 -16.66
N ALA A 406 -12.12 5.15 -15.34
CA ALA A 406 -11.21 6.03 -14.62
C ALA A 406 -9.88 5.33 -14.36
N MET A 407 -8.80 6.08 -14.46
CA MET A 407 -7.48 5.67 -14.01
C MET A 407 -7.10 6.44 -12.75
N TYR A 408 -6.70 5.74 -11.68
CA TYR A 408 -6.25 6.36 -10.43
C TYR A 408 -5.34 5.43 -9.62
N VAL A 409 -4.58 5.99 -8.67
CA VAL A 409 -3.82 5.21 -7.69
C VAL A 409 -4.58 5.20 -6.37
N ASP A 410 -4.84 4.02 -5.81
CA ASP A 410 -5.45 3.89 -4.49
C ASP A 410 -4.43 4.06 -3.36
N ARG A 411 -4.91 4.17 -2.12
CA ARG A 411 -4.03 4.34 -0.96
C ARG A 411 -3.29 3.07 -0.57
N GLU A 412 -3.70 1.91 -1.06
CA GLU A 412 -2.91 0.70 -0.90
C GLU A 412 -1.72 0.72 -1.86
N GLY A 413 -1.72 1.57 -2.89
CA GLY A 413 -0.66 1.72 -3.88
C GLY A 413 -0.94 1.00 -5.20
N PHE A 414 -2.17 0.53 -5.46
CA PHE A 414 -2.51 -0.05 -6.76
C PHE A 414 -2.88 1.03 -7.76
N LEU A 415 -2.38 0.88 -8.98
CA LEU A 415 -2.94 1.56 -10.14
C LEU A 415 -4.24 0.85 -10.56
N ASN A 416 -5.36 1.55 -10.46
CA ASN A 416 -6.67 1.04 -10.82
C ASN A 416 -7.10 1.60 -12.19
N ILE A 417 -7.61 0.73 -13.05
CA ILE A 417 -8.40 1.11 -14.22
C ILE A 417 -9.74 0.40 -14.13
N GLU A 418 -10.77 1.17 -13.79
CA GLU A 418 -12.12 0.63 -13.58
C GLU A 418 -13.20 1.64 -13.98
N PRO A 419 -14.41 1.17 -14.34
CA PRO A 419 -15.56 2.05 -14.49
C PRO A 419 -15.80 2.78 -13.18
N ILE A 420 -16.08 4.08 -13.24
CA ILE A 420 -16.43 4.78 -12.02
C ILE A 420 -17.77 4.24 -11.53
N ALA A 421 -17.77 3.77 -10.29
CA ALA A 421 -18.96 3.48 -9.51
C ALA A 421 -19.74 4.78 -9.17
N VAL A 422 -20.05 5.61 -10.16
CA VAL A 422 -21.15 6.58 -10.07
C VAL A 422 -22.45 5.90 -10.53
N PHE A 423 -22.39 4.71 -11.16
CA PHE A 423 -23.58 4.05 -11.70
C PHE A 423 -23.85 2.59 -11.27
N SER A 424 -23.13 2.05 -10.27
CA SER A 424 -23.26 0.64 -9.85
C SER A 424 -23.83 0.42 -8.44
N SER A 425 -24.32 1.46 -7.74
CA SER A 425 -25.23 1.19 -6.64
C SER A 425 -26.52 0.61 -7.23
N GLU A 426 -27.11 -0.36 -6.54
CA GLU A 426 -28.37 -1.04 -6.87
C GLU A 426 -29.60 -0.10 -6.86
N ALA A 427 -29.41 1.19 -7.16
CA ALA A 427 -30.41 2.23 -7.15
C ALA A 427 -30.38 3.05 -8.47
N TYR A 428 -30.43 2.39 -9.63
CA TYR A 428 -30.80 3.07 -10.88
C TYR A 428 -32.26 2.86 -11.23
N PHE A 429 -33.09 3.82 -10.82
CA PHE A 429 -34.35 4.12 -11.52
C PHE A 429 -34.01 4.68 -12.91
N ARG A 430 -33.91 3.82 -13.94
CA ARG A 430 -33.94 4.27 -15.34
C ARG A 430 -35.39 4.63 -15.69
N ILE A 431 -35.72 5.92 -15.64
CA ILE A 431 -37.00 6.44 -16.13
C ILE A 431 -36.77 6.98 -17.55
N SER A 432 -37.45 6.39 -18.53
CA SER A 432 -37.71 7.04 -19.81
C SER A 432 -39.20 6.92 -20.11
N GLY A 433 -39.88 8.06 -20.18
CA GLY A 433 -41.31 8.18 -20.47
C GLY A 433 -41.74 9.64 -20.57
N THR A 434 -42.60 9.94 -21.55
CA THR A 434 -43.03 11.29 -21.98
C THR A 434 -43.82 12.10 -20.94
N PHE A 435 -43.51 13.40 -20.85
CA PHE A 435 -44.14 14.37 -19.95
C PHE A 435 -45.57 14.76 -20.36
N ARG A 436 -46.48 14.85 -19.38
CA ARG A 436 -47.68 15.70 -19.45
C ARG A 436 -47.84 16.50 -18.16
N ALA A 437 -48.41 17.69 -18.27
CA ALA A 437 -48.54 18.63 -17.16
C ALA A 437 -49.51 18.08 -16.08
N GLY A 438 -49.06 18.07 -14.83
CA GLY A 438 -49.90 17.83 -13.64
C GLY A 438 -49.75 16.48 -12.92
N GLN A 439 -48.71 15.68 -13.18
CA GLN A 439 -48.51 14.39 -12.51
C GLN A 439 -47.54 14.50 -11.31
N SER A 440 -47.93 13.98 -10.14
CA SER A 440 -47.18 14.11 -8.86
C SER A 440 -46.69 12.79 -8.24
N LEU A 441 -46.87 11.64 -8.91
CA LEU A 441 -46.39 10.34 -8.43
C LEU A 441 -46.08 9.39 -9.61
N THR A 442 -44.94 8.69 -9.54
CA THR A 442 -44.45 7.69 -10.51
C THR A 442 -44.69 6.26 -10.00
N LEU A 443 -45.16 5.35 -10.87
CA LEU A 443 -45.24 3.90 -10.60
C LEU A 443 -44.30 3.13 -11.55
N PRO A 444 -43.57 2.10 -11.09
CA PRO A 444 -42.83 1.20 -11.97
C PRO A 444 -43.74 0.16 -12.64
N LYS A 445 -43.35 -0.25 -13.84
CA LYS A 445 -43.97 -1.31 -14.66
C LYS A 445 -44.01 -2.65 -13.89
N SER A 446 -45.17 -3.32 -13.94
CA SER A 446 -45.42 -4.63 -13.33
C SER A 446 -44.42 -5.71 -13.78
N PRO A 447 -44.03 -6.66 -12.90
CA PRO A 447 -43.30 -7.85 -13.28
C PRO A 447 -44.31 -8.92 -13.72
N SER A 448 -44.57 -9.03 -15.01
CA SER A 448 -45.02 -10.30 -15.58
C SER A 448 -44.62 -10.40 -17.05
N THR A 449 -44.03 -11.54 -17.37
CA THR A 449 -43.84 -12.12 -18.70
C THR A 449 -45.17 -12.09 -19.46
N ASP A 450 -45.20 -11.45 -20.64
CA ASP A 450 -46.03 -11.82 -21.82
C ASP A 450 -46.36 -10.67 -22.80
N TRP A 451 -45.64 -9.53 -22.79
CA TRP A 451 -45.88 -8.47 -23.78
C TRP A 451 -44.58 -7.90 -24.35
N ILE A 452 -44.19 -8.39 -25.52
CA ILE A 452 -43.08 -7.86 -26.34
C ILE A 452 -43.57 -6.54 -26.99
N TRP A 453 -43.04 -5.42 -26.51
CA TRP A 453 -43.14 -4.13 -27.22
C TRP A 453 -41.81 -3.88 -27.93
N VAL A 454 -41.88 -3.64 -29.24
CA VAL A 454 -40.73 -3.54 -30.16
C VAL A 454 -40.14 -2.12 -30.22
N ASP A 455 -40.39 -1.28 -29.21
CA ASP A 455 -40.02 0.13 -29.27
C ASP A 455 -38.71 0.42 -28.54
N TYR A 456 -37.74 0.89 -29.34
CA TYR A 456 -36.50 1.59 -29.00
C TYR A 456 -35.76 1.15 -27.73
N ARG A 457 -34.79 0.24 -27.90
CA ARG A 457 -33.69 0.08 -26.95
C ARG A 457 -32.72 1.26 -27.11
N VAL A 458 -32.44 1.96 -26.00
CA VAL A 458 -31.26 2.82 -25.90
C VAL A 458 -30.09 1.90 -25.56
N ASP A 459 -29.37 1.46 -26.58
CA ASP A 459 -28.07 0.81 -26.48
C ASP A 459 -26.95 1.82 -26.81
N ASP A 460 -25.76 1.58 -26.26
CA ASP A 460 -24.65 2.55 -26.13
C ASP A 460 -24.00 3.04 -27.45
N PHE A 461 -24.65 2.88 -28.60
CA PHE A 461 -24.12 3.36 -29.88
C PHE A 461 -25.17 3.99 -30.82
N ASN A 462 -26.46 4.03 -30.46
CA ASN A 462 -27.49 4.67 -31.30
C ASN A 462 -27.55 6.21 -31.18
N SER A 463 -26.95 6.79 -30.14
CA SER A 463 -26.94 8.25 -29.89
C SER A 463 -26.13 9.06 -30.92
N TYR A 464 -25.28 8.41 -31.74
CA TYR A 464 -24.45 9.11 -32.72
C TYR A 464 -25.10 9.29 -34.10
N LYS A 465 -26.29 8.72 -34.34
CA LYS A 465 -26.92 8.77 -35.67
C LYS A 465 -27.82 9.98 -35.91
N ARG A 466 -28.23 10.69 -34.85
CA ARG A 466 -28.99 11.95 -34.94
C ARG A 466 -28.63 12.86 -33.76
N PRO A 467 -27.98 14.01 -33.98
CA PRO A 467 -27.64 14.92 -32.90
C PRO A 467 -28.88 15.73 -32.54
N GLU A 468 -29.58 15.35 -31.48
CA GLU A 468 -30.55 16.21 -30.82
C GLU A 468 -30.15 16.31 -29.35
N VAL A 469 -29.49 17.43 -29.02
CA VAL A 469 -29.55 18.19 -27.76
C VAL A 469 -28.30 19.07 -27.71
N ALA A 470 -28.51 20.39 -27.81
CA ALA A 470 -27.49 21.38 -27.48
C ALA A 470 -27.30 21.40 -25.96
N LEU A 471 -26.10 21.05 -25.48
CA LEU A 471 -25.73 21.23 -24.08
C LEU A 471 -25.64 22.73 -23.78
N THR A 472 -26.60 23.26 -23.03
CA THR A 472 -26.43 24.52 -22.31
C THR A 472 -25.20 24.39 -21.41
N LYS A 473 -24.30 25.39 -21.51
CA LYS A 473 -22.93 25.42 -20.99
C LYS A 473 -22.68 24.58 -19.73
N PRO A 474 -21.74 23.62 -19.72
CA PRO A 474 -21.31 22.97 -18.49
C PRO A 474 -20.65 23.99 -17.54
N LEU A 475 -20.95 23.88 -16.25
CA LEU A 475 -20.31 24.63 -15.17
C LEU A 475 -18.80 24.40 -15.27
N LYS A 476 -18.06 25.45 -15.65
CA LYS A 476 -16.66 25.36 -16.05
C LYS A 476 -15.68 25.44 -14.86
N GLN A 477 -16.18 25.78 -13.67
CA GLN A 477 -15.36 26.06 -12.49
C GLN A 477 -16.21 26.01 -11.22
N VAL A 478 -15.69 25.38 -10.17
CA VAL A 478 -16.12 25.56 -8.78
C VAL A 478 -14.94 26.19 -8.05
N ASP A 479 -15.03 27.48 -7.75
CA ASP A 479 -14.05 28.15 -6.90
C ASP A 479 -14.41 27.90 -5.44
N VAL A 480 -13.62 27.07 -4.76
CA VAL A 480 -13.67 26.95 -3.31
C VAL A 480 -12.72 28.00 -2.73
N SER A 481 -13.29 29.09 -2.21
CA SER A 481 -12.53 30.10 -1.48
C SER A 481 -12.30 29.61 -0.05
N TYR A 482 -11.06 29.35 0.34
CA TYR A 482 -10.69 29.18 1.75
C TYR A 482 -10.59 30.56 2.41
N TYR A 483 -11.29 30.75 3.52
CA TYR A 483 -11.10 31.91 4.37
C TYR A 483 -9.85 31.69 5.23
N SER A 484 -8.77 32.43 4.94
CA SER A 484 -7.69 32.61 5.91
C SER A 484 -8.19 33.52 7.03
N PHE A 485 -8.30 33.03 8.25
CA PHE A 485 -8.49 33.91 9.40
C PHE A 485 -7.12 34.39 9.89
N VAL A 486 -7.00 35.71 10.07
CA VAL A 486 -5.92 36.32 10.85
C VAL A 486 -6.51 36.59 12.23
N VAL A 487 -5.82 36.13 13.28
CA VAL A 487 -6.20 36.45 14.67
C VAL A 487 -5.84 37.91 14.91
N ASP A 488 -6.85 38.76 14.97
CA ASP A 488 -6.71 40.17 15.32
C ASP A 488 -6.66 40.29 16.85
N THR A 489 -5.64 40.95 17.41
CA THR A 489 -5.39 41.00 18.86
C THR A 489 -6.23 42.03 19.62
N GLU A 490 -7.16 42.71 18.95
CA GLU A 490 -8.02 43.73 19.57
C GLU A 490 -9.47 43.23 19.75
N ALA A 491 -9.99 43.40 20.97
CA ALA A 491 -11.35 43.04 21.32
C ALA A 491 -12.36 43.83 20.48
N LYS A 492 -13.19 43.13 19.71
CA LYS A 492 -14.16 43.73 18.79
C LYS A 492 -15.56 43.69 19.38
N GLU A 493 -16.24 44.84 19.39
CA GLU A 493 -17.62 44.97 19.83
C GLU A 493 -18.54 44.33 18.79
N ILE A 494 -19.16 43.19 19.14
CA ILE A 494 -19.96 42.43 18.18
C ILE A 494 -21.39 42.98 18.11
N TYR A 495 -21.89 43.54 19.22
CA TYR A 495 -23.26 44.03 19.25
C TYR A 495 -23.51 45.10 20.33
N LYS A 496 -24.22 46.16 19.95
CA LYS A 496 -24.78 47.17 20.85
C LYS A 496 -26.21 47.48 20.48
N GLY A 497 -27.14 47.15 21.38
CA GLY A 497 -28.57 47.35 21.15
C GLY A 497 -29.29 47.76 22.41
N ARG A 498 -30.41 48.47 22.23
CA ARG A 498 -31.37 48.78 23.29
C ARG A 498 -32.57 47.86 23.14
N PHE A 499 -32.86 47.10 24.18
CA PHE A 499 -34.05 46.27 24.25
C PHE A 499 -35.01 46.82 25.31
N ARG A 500 -36.31 46.69 25.06
CA ARG A 500 -37.35 46.87 26.07
C ARG A 500 -37.85 45.50 26.45
N LEU A 501 -37.74 45.16 27.73
CA LEU A 501 -38.28 43.93 28.27
C LEU A 501 -39.78 44.12 28.53
N ILE A 502 -40.57 43.15 28.07
CA ILE A 502 -42.01 43.06 28.34
C ILE A 502 -42.16 42.09 29.50
N ARG A 503 -42.79 42.53 30.59
CA ARG A 503 -43.13 41.66 31.71
C ARG A 503 -44.24 40.68 31.29
N GLU A 504 -44.38 39.55 31.99
CA GLU A 504 -45.42 38.56 31.69
C GLU A 504 -46.86 39.11 31.78
N ASP A 505 -47.05 40.28 32.39
CA ASP A 505 -48.33 41.02 32.43
C ASP A 505 -48.56 41.98 31.23
N GLY A 506 -47.62 42.04 30.29
CA GLY A 506 -47.70 42.86 29.08
C GLY A 506 -47.23 44.31 29.24
N SER A 507 -46.71 44.72 30.40
CA SER A 507 -46.15 46.06 30.61
C SER A 507 -44.66 46.14 30.25
N PHE A 508 -44.21 47.29 29.72
CA PHE A 508 -42.83 47.51 29.28
C PHE A 508 -41.97 48.16 30.37
N GLU A 509 -40.78 47.60 30.64
CA GLU A 509 -39.76 48.27 31.46
C GLU A 509 -38.94 49.30 30.66
N PRO A 510 -38.29 50.28 31.35
CA PRO A 510 -37.42 51.24 30.70
C PRO A 510 -36.25 50.54 29.99
N SER A 511 -35.92 51.01 28.78
CA SER A 511 -34.98 50.35 27.87
C SER A 511 -33.58 50.24 28.47
N ILE A 512 -33.05 49.02 28.53
CA ILE A 512 -31.68 48.74 28.99
C ILE A 512 -30.79 48.60 27.75
N THR A 513 -29.59 49.19 27.80
CA THR A 513 -28.59 49.06 26.72
C THR A 513 -27.65 47.91 27.08
N ILE A 514 -27.56 46.91 26.21
CA ILE A 514 -26.64 45.78 26.39
C ILE A 514 -25.57 45.86 25.31
N GLN A 515 -24.31 45.71 25.74
CA GLN A 515 -23.14 45.69 24.89
C GLN A 515 -22.45 44.34 25.07
N ILE A 516 -22.26 43.61 23.96
CA ILE A 516 -21.59 42.31 23.94
C ILE A 516 -20.28 42.46 23.18
N THR A 517 -19.19 42.19 23.88
CA THR A 517 -17.82 42.21 23.36
C THR A 517 -17.23 40.82 23.43
N TYR A 518 -16.42 40.48 22.42
CA TYR A 518 -15.66 39.24 22.39
C TYR A 518 -14.18 39.53 22.52
N SER A 519 -13.54 38.84 23.45
CA SER A 519 -12.09 38.73 23.61
C SER A 519 -11.77 37.24 23.73
N ASN A 520 -10.80 36.76 22.97
CA ASN A 520 -10.20 35.44 23.22
C ASN A 520 -9.24 35.51 24.40
#